data_AF-A0A444S1T1-F1
#
_entry.id   AF-A0A444S1T1-F1
#
_cell.length_a   1.000
_cell.length_b   1.000
_cell.length_c   1.000
_cell.angle_alpha   90.00
_cell.angle_beta   90.00
_cell.angle_gamma   90.00
#
_symmetry.space_group_name_H-M   'P 1'
#
loop_
_entity.id
_entity.type
_entity.pdbx_description
1 polymer ?
#
loop_
_entity_poly.entity_id
_entity_poly.type
_entity_poly.pdbx_seq_one_letter_code
_entity_poly.pdbx_strand_id
1 'polypeptide(L)'
;MVFLRVDRAGDGSPVLLPTLPFRKDERGLRMTSLISSCERPLPLLILGSEARTDEARVRVLDLLGAANDRGRDRDLRSVRWLLHALWTQDDLASDEDREVDYIDKLSYVFSSSVLVPHFACRSALL
;
A
#
# COMPACT_ATOMS: atom_id res chain seq x y z
N MET A 1 -14.13 1.42 -13.32
CA MET A 1 -13.53 2.70 -12.89
C MET A 1 -12.09 2.67 -13.39
N VAL A 2 -11.79 3.40 -14.47
CA VAL A 2 -10.48 3.40 -15.12
C VAL A 2 -9.65 4.47 -14.43
N PHE A 3 -8.53 4.09 -13.81
CA PHE A 3 -7.66 5.02 -13.08
C PHE A 3 -6.31 5.16 -13.75
N LEU A 4 -6.20 6.18 -14.60
CA LEU A 4 -4.93 6.77 -15.01
C LEU A 4 -5.10 8.29 -15.08
N ARG A 5 -4.21 9.02 -14.39
CA ARG A 5 -3.38 10.06 -15.04
C ARG A 5 -2.19 10.43 -14.15
N VAL A 6 -1.01 10.04 -14.62
CA VAL A 6 0.27 10.69 -14.31
C VAL A 6 0.33 11.98 -15.15
N ASP A 7 0.48 13.14 -14.50
CA ASP A 7 1.48 14.15 -14.89
C ASP A 7 1.53 15.34 -13.92
N ARG A 8 2.74 15.65 -13.44
CA ARG A 8 3.25 17.02 -13.47
C ARG A 8 4.75 16.99 -13.77
N ALA A 9 5.08 17.51 -14.95
CA ALA A 9 6.34 18.17 -15.21
C ALA A 9 6.57 19.28 -14.16
N GLY A 10 7.59 19.11 -13.33
CA GLY A 10 8.06 20.09 -12.36
C GLY A 10 9.58 20.14 -12.39
N ASP A 11 10.10 21.21 -12.98
CA ASP A 11 11.50 21.63 -12.89
C ASP A 11 11.94 21.71 -11.43
N GLY A 12 12.79 20.78 -11.03
CA GLY A 12 13.37 20.72 -9.70
C GLY A 12 14.52 19.73 -9.75
N SER A 13 15.74 20.25 -9.80
CA SER A 13 16.98 19.48 -9.78
C SER A 13 16.91 18.30 -8.79
N PRO A 14 17.20 17.06 -9.22
CA PRO A 14 17.12 15.91 -8.32
C PRO A 14 18.21 16.03 -7.26
N VAL A 15 17.79 16.19 -6.01
CA VAL A 15 18.67 15.97 -4.87
C VAL A 15 19.05 14.49 -4.92
N LEU A 16 20.28 14.20 -5.34
CA LEU A 16 20.90 12.88 -5.34
C LEU A 16 21.06 12.40 -3.89
N LEU A 17 19.98 11.96 -3.28
CA LEU A 17 20.06 10.98 -2.21
C LEU A 17 20.62 9.70 -2.85
N PRO A 18 21.61 9.03 -2.23
CA PRO A 18 22.10 7.77 -2.75
C PRO A 18 20.90 6.83 -2.87
N THR A 19 20.55 6.50 -4.10
CA THR A 19 19.58 5.47 -4.45
C THR A 19 20.16 4.15 -3.96
N LEU A 20 20.01 3.89 -2.66
CA LEU A 20 19.92 2.52 -2.20
C LEU A 20 18.78 1.95 -3.04
N PRO A 21 19.01 0.93 -3.88
CA PRO A 21 17.91 0.20 -4.45
C PRO A 21 17.19 -0.35 -3.22
N PHE A 22 16.09 0.28 -2.83
CA PHE A 22 15.15 -0.26 -1.85
C PHE A 22 14.62 -1.52 -2.51
N ARG A 23 15.42 -2.59 -2.43
CA ARG A 23 15.10 -3.92 -2.91
C ARG A 23 14.07 -4.42 -1.91
N LYS A 24 12.82 -4.02 -2.17
CA LYS A 24 11.60 -4.33 -1.42
C LYS A 24 11.71 -5.73 -0.88
N ASP A 25 12.03 -5.83 0.39
CA ASP A 25 12.60 -7.01 0.97
C ASP A 25 11.49 -8.01 1.25
N GLU A 26 11.47 -9.04 0.39
CA GLU A 26 10.69 -10.28 0.53
C GLU A 26 10.75 -10.86 1.96
N ARG A 27 11.79 -10.51 2.75
CA ARG A 27 11.96 -10.88 4.15
C ARG A 27 10.82 -10.40 5.03
N GLY A 28 10.39 -9.13 4.93
CA GLY A 28 9.29 -8.60 5.74
C GLY A 28 7.99 -9.33 5.47
N LEU A 29 7.76 -9.67 4.20
CA LEU A 29 6.61 -10.43 3.75
C LEU A 29 6.69 -11.90 4.20
N ARG A 30 7.86 -12.53 4.20
CA ARG A 30 8.06 -13.88 4.74
C ARG A 30 7.72 -13.97 6.22
N MET A 31 7.92 -12.90 7.01
CA MET A 31 7.51 -12.89 8.42
C MET A 31 6.00 -13.03 8.61
N THR A 32 5.18 -12.70 7.59
CA THR A 32 3.73 -12.93 7.64
C THR A 32 3.37 -14.42 7.78
N SER A 33 4.26 -15.34 7.39
CA SER A 33 4.10 -16.79 7.61
C SER A 33 4.24 -17.19 9.08
N LEU A 34 4.94 -16.39 9.88
CA LEU A 34 5.23 -16.66 11.29
C LEU A 34 4.19 -16.09 12.25
N ILE A 35 3.29 -15.24 11.76
CA ILE A 35 2.23 -14.61 12.54
C ILE A 35 0.86 -15.12 12.10
N SER A 36 -0.03 -15.35 13.06
CA SER A 36 -1.41 -15.82 12.82
C SER A 36 -2.41 -14.69 12.66
N SER A 37 -2.07 -13.47 13.10
CA SER A 37 -2.90 -12.29 12.97
C SER A 37 -2.08 -11.01 13.14
N CYS A 38 -2.60 -9.91 12.62
CA CYS A 38 -2.09 -8.57 12.91
C CYS A 38 -3.27 -7.59 12.94
N GLU A 39 -3.57 -7.03 14.11
CA GLU A 39 -4.72 -6.13 14.27
C GLU A 39 -4.39 -4.66 13.98
N ARG A 40 -3.13 -4.35 13.64
CA ARG A 40 -2.64 -2.98 13.46
C ARG A 40 -2.78 -2.58 11.97
N PRO A 41 -3.62 -1.59 11.63
CA PRO A 41 -3.88 -1.21 10.24
C PRO A 41 -2.65 -0.73 9.45
N LEU A 42 -1.82 0.12 10.05
CA LEU A 42 -0.64 0.69 9.37
C LEU A 42 0.41 -0.37 8.99
N PRO A 43 0.85 -1.26 9.91
CA PRO A 43 1.74 -2.38 9.54
C PRO A 43 1.19 -3.27 8.43
N LEU A 44 -0.11 -3.58 8.46
CA LEU A 44 -0.76 -4.37 7.40
C LEU A 44 -0.74 -3.66 6.04
N LEU A 45 -0.97 -2.34 6.03
CA LEU A 45 -0.89 -1.54 4.82
C LEU A 45 0.52 -1.53 4.25
N ILE A 46 1.55 -1.32 5.07
CA ILE A 46 2.95 -1.33 4.63
C ILE A 46 3.33 -2.71 4.07
N LEU A 47 3.06 -3.78 4.83
CA LEU A 47 3.36 -5.15 4.40
C LEU A 47 2.63 -5.51 3.10
N GLY A 48 1.33 -5.19 3.00
CA GLY A 48 0.55 -5.44 1.80
C GLY A 48 1.00 -4.61 0.60
N SER A 49 1.51 -3.40 0.83
CA SER A 49 2.07 -2.56 -0.22
C SER A 49 3.35 -3.16 -0.83
N GLU A 50 3.99 -4.13 -0.17
CA GLU A 50 5.13 -4.88 -0.69
C GLU A 50 4.77 -6.22 -1.34
N ALA A 51 3.50 -6.62 -1.32
CA ALA A 51 3.03 -7.85 -1.95
C ALA A 51 2.97 -7.73 -3.48
N ARG A 52 4.01 -8.22 -4.15
CA ARG A 52 4.15 -8.23 -5.62
C ARG A 52 3.64 -9.50 -6.30
N THR A 53 3.47 -10.59 -5.56
CA THR A 53 2.93 -11.86 -6.10
C THR A 53 1.55 -12.15 -5.51
N ASP A 54 0.74 -12.90 -6.25
CA ASP A 54 -0.61 -13.25 -5.82
C ASP A 54 -0.59 -14.06 -4.52
N GLU A 55 0.38 -14.96 -4.32
CA GLU A 55 0.53 -15.73 -3.09
C GLU A 55 0.75 -14.82 -1.88
N ALA A 56 1.56 -13.78 -2.04
CA ALA A 56 1.79 -12.82 -0.97
C ALA A 56 0.57 -11.92 -0.72
N ARG A 57 -0.15 -11.53 -1.78
CA ARG A 57 -1.40 -10.76 -1.66
C ARG A 57 -2.43 -11.57 -0.88
N VAL A 58 -2.63 -12.84 -1.22
CA VAL A 58 -3.50 -13.79 -0.50
C VAL A 58 -3.11 -13.85 0.98
N ARG A 59 -1.82 -14.02 1.28
CA ARG A 59 -1.36 -14.10 2.68
C ARG A 59 -1.67 -12.84 3.49
N VAL A 60 -1.56 -11.66 2.88
CA VAL A 60 -1.93 -10.39 3.54
C VAL A 60 -3.44 -10.31 3.76
N LEU A 61 -4.26 -10.76 2.79
CA LEU A 61 -5.71 -10.80 2.93
C LEU A 61 -6.18 -11.77 4.01
N ASP A 62 -5.47 -12.88 4.22
CA ASP A 62 -5.71 -13.83 5.32
C ASP A 62 -5.47 -13.16 6.68
N LEU A 63 -4.35 -12.43 6.84
CA LEU A 63 -4.05 -11.69 8.07
C LEU A 63 -5.11 -10.62 8.36
N LEU A 64 -5.60 -9.94 7.32
CA LEU A 64 -6.70 -8.98 7.43
C LEU A 64 -8.01 -9.65 7.83
N GLY A 65 -8.33 -10.83 7.27
CA GLY A 65 -9.51 -11.61 7.62
C GLY A 65 -9.48 -12.04 9.09
N ALA A 66 -8.38 -12.65 9.52
CA ALA A 66 -8.18 -13.10 10.90
C ALA A 66 -8.21 -11.96 11.93
N ALA A 67 -7.90 -10.73 11.53
CA ALA A 67 -8.00 -9.54 12.38
C ALA A 67 -9.42 -8.94 12.42
N ASN A 68 -10.20 -9.09 11.34
CA ASN A 68 -11.56 -8.55 11.26
C ASN A 68 -12.53 -9.26 12.20
N ASP A 69 -12.33 -10.56 12.41
CA ASP A 69 -13.10 -11.39 13.35
C ASP A 69 -12.97 -10.91 14.81
N ARG A 70 -12.01 -10.01 15.12
CA ARG A 70 -11.76 -9.46 16.46
C ARG A 70 -12.29 -8.03 16.68
N GLY A 71 -13.08 -7.49 15.74
CA GLY A 71 -13.90 -6.28 15.99
C GLY A 71 -13.33 -4.92 15.55
N ARG A 72 -12.28 -4.87 14.70
CA ARG A 72 -11.73 -3.62 14.13
C ARG A 72 -12.16 -3.36 12.68
N ASP A 73 -13.46 -3.50 12.42
CA ASP A 73 -14.00 -3.68 11.06
C ASP A 73 -13.77 -2.48 10.12
N ARG A 74 -13.88 -1.23 10.59
CA ARG A 74 -13.79 -0.05 9.70
C ARG A 74 -12.39 0.22 9.18
N ASP A 75 -11.39 0.30 10.05
CA ASP A 75 -10.02 0.64 9.64
C ASP A 75 -9.38 -0.48 8.81
N LEU A 76 -9.65 -1.75 9.16
CA LEU A 76 -9.16 -2.90 8.40
C LEU A 76 -9.85 -3.01 7.04
N ARG A 77 -11.13 -2.64 6.94
CA ARG A 77 -11.84 -2.51 5.65
C ARG A 77 -11.23 -1.41 4.78
N SER A 78 -10.89 -0.25 5.35
CA SER A 78 -10.18 0.80 4.62
C SER A 78 -8.82 0.32 4.13
N VAL A 79 -8.04 -0.39 4.96
CA VAL A 79 -6.76 -0.98 4.54
C VAL A 79 -6.94 -1.97 3.39
N ARG A 80 -7.93 -2.87 3.47
CA ARG A 80 -8.22 -3.81 2.39
C ARG A 80 -8.52 -3.08 1.08
N TRP A 81 -9.34 -2.04 1.12
CA TRP A 81 -9.66 -1.23 -0.05
C TRP A 81 -8.41 -0.55 -0.64
N LEU A 82 -7.59 0.07 0.21
CA LEU A 82 -6.35 0.72 -0.22
C LEU A 82 -5.36 -0.26 -0.85
N LEU A 83 -5.22 -1.46 -0.28
CA LEU A 83 -4.34 -2.49 -0.84
C LEU A 83 -4.78 -2.92 -2.23
N HIS A 84 -6.09 -3.15 -2.43
CA HIS A 84 -6.61 -3.44 -3.76
C HIS A 84 -6.31 -2.31 -4.74
N ALA A 85 -6.51 -1.04 -4.35
CA ALA A 85 -6.19 0.10 -5.22
C ALA A 85 -4.69 0.16 -5.56
N LEU A 86 -3.81 -0.08 -4.58
CA LEU A 86 -2.35 -0.10 -4.80
C LEU A 86 -1.92 -1.24 -5.73
N TRP A 87 -2.48 -2.44 -5.55
CA TRP A 87 -2.20 -3.58 -6.40
C TRP A 87 -2.71 -3.37 -7.82
N THR A 88 -3.91 -2.79 -8.00
CA THR A 88 -4.41 -2.42 -9.33
C THR A 88 -3.50 -1.41 -10.02
N GLN A 89 -2.91 -0.45 -9.29
CA GLN A 89 -1.93 0.47 -9.87
C GLN A 89 -0.62 -0.24 -10.27
N ASP A 90 -0.15 -1.20 -9.46
CA ASP A 90 1.03 -2.01 -9.79
C ASP A 90 0.79 -2.88 -11.03
N ASP A 91 -0.38 -3.51 -11.13
CA ASP A 91 -0.74 -4.38 -12.26
C ASP A 91 -0.83 -3.54 -13.54
N LEU A 92 -1.47 -2.37 -13.48
CA LEU A 92 -1.60 -1.47 -14.63
C LEU A 92 -0.26 -0.89 -15.09
N ALA A 93 0.62 -0.53 -14.16
CA ALA A 93 1.95 -0.04 -14.48
C ALA A 93 2.81 -1.12 -15.17
N SER A 94 2.65 -2.38 -14.73
CA SER A 94 3.33 -3.53 -15.32
C SER A 94 2.87 -3.79 -16.76
N ASP A 95 1.57 -3.63 -17.03
CA ASP A 95 1.01 -3.75 -18.39
C ASP A 95 1.51 -2.65 -19.35
N GLU A 96 1.90 -1.48 -18.82
CA GLU A 96 2.37 -0.33 -19.60
C GLU A 96 3.92 -0.22 -19.69
N ASP A 97 4.67 -1.18 -19.16
CA ASP A 97 6.14 -1.14 -19.00
C ASP A 97 6.63 0.16 -18.29
N ARG A 98 5.84 0.67 -17.34
CA ARG A 98 6.15 1.90 -16.59
C ARG A 98 6.52 1.57 -15.15
N GLU A 99 7.57 2.22 -14.64
CA GLU A 99 7.88 2.20 -13.21
C GLU A 99 7.16 3.36 -12.52
N VAL A 100 6.30 3.06 -11.56
CA VAL A 100 5.63 4.06 -10.72
C VAL A 100 6.37 4.17 -9.40
N ASP A 101 6.79 5.40 -9.05
CA ASP A 101 7.42 5.67 -7.78
C ASP A 101 6.50 5.28 -6.61
N TYR A 102 7.10 4.71 -5.56
CA TYR A 102 6.36 4.19 -4.42
C TYR A 102 5.59 5.27 -3.66
N ILE A 103 6.20 6.44 -3.46
CA ILE A 103 5.60 7.56 -2.74
C ILE A 103 4.52 8.20 -3.60
N ASP A 104 4.75 8.34 -4.90
CA ASP A 104 3.74 8.86 -5.83
C ASP A 104 2.51 7.96 -5.89
N LYS A 105 2.71 6.63 -5.97
CA LYS A 105 1.63 5.64 -5.94
C LYS A 105 0.80 5.75 -4.67
N LEU A 106 1.45 5.78 -3.50
CA LEU A 106 0.76 5.94 -2.21
C LEU A 106 0.00 7.27 -2.14
N SER A 107 0.65 8.36 -2.55
CA SER A 107 0.05 9.70 -2.56
C SER A 107 -1.18 9.76 -3.46
N TYR A 108 -1.11 9.14 -4.64
CA TYR A 108 -2.23 9.04 -5.57
C TYR A 108 -3.39 8.23 -4.98
N VAL A 109 -3.12 7.02 -4.47
CA VAL A 109 -4.17 6.18 -3.90
C VAL A 109 -4.80 6.84 -2.66
N PHE A 110 -4.01 7.46 -1.78
CA PHE A 110 -4.56 8.12 -0.58
C PHE A 110 -5.40 9.34 -0.93
N SER A 111 -4.92 10.19 -1.86
CA SER A 111 -5.65 11.40 -2.28
C SER A 111 -6.91 11.12 -3.09
N SER A 112 -6.98 9.97 -3.76
CA SER A 112 -8.16 9.53 -4.53
C SER A 112 -9.12 8.62 -3.72
N SER A 113 -8.73 8.21 -2.52
CA SER A 113 -9.55 7.32 -1.69
C SER A 113 -10.65 8.06 -0.93
N VAL A 114 -11.86 7.50 -0.96
CA VAL A 114 -12.98 7.93 -0.11
C VAL A 114 -12.83 7.38 1.32
N LEU A 115 -12.04 6.31 1.49
CA LEU A 115 -11.85 5.57 2.72
C LEU A 115 -10.43 5.74 3.26
N VAL A 116 -10.08 6.96 3.66
CA VAL A 116 -8.80 7.24 4.32
C VAL A 116 -8.84 6.62 5.74
N PRO A 117 -7.92 5.70 6.09
CA PRO A 117 -7.83 5.17 7.44
C PRO A 117 -7.60 6.27 8.46
N HIS A 118 -8.07 6.11 9.69
CA HIS A 118 -7.93 7.14 10.72
C HIS A 118 -6.46 7.54 10.99
N PHE A 119 -5.50 6.64 10.76
CA PHE A 119 -4.07 6.95 10.89
C PHE A 119 -3.49 7.79 9.74
N ALA A 120 -4.19 7.86 8.60
CA ALA A 120 -3.77 8.62 7.42
C ALA A 120 -4.44 10.00 7.37
N CYS A 121 -5.45 10.26 8.20
CA CYS A 121 -5.89 11.63 8.46
C CYS A 121 -4.81 12.36 9.25
N ARG A 122 -4.28 13.45 8.67
CA ARG A 122 -3.50 14.45 9.41
C ARG A 122 -4.39 14.90 10.58
N SER A 123 -3.98 14.64 11.81
CA SER A 123 -4.67 15.13 12.99
C SER A 123 -4.78 16.65 12.90
N ALA A 124 -5.92 17.17 12.47
CA ALA A 124 -6.28 18.57 12.61
C ALA A 124 -6.83 18.77 14.03
N LEU A 125 -6.07 18.37 15.06
CA LEU A 125 -6.34 18.64 16.47
C LEU A 125 -5.03 18.53 17.25
N LEU A 126 -4.19 19.57 17.13
CA LEU A 126 -3.47 20.23 18.23
C LEU A 126 -3.25 21.69 17.81
#